data_AF-A0AA90VJJ8-F1
#
_entry.id   AF-A0AA90VJJ8-F1
#
_cell.length_a   1.000
_cell.length_b   1.000
_cell.length_c   1.000
_cell.angle_alpha   90.00
_cell.angle_beta   90.00
_cell.angle_gamma   90.00
#
_symmetry.space_group_name_H-M   'P 1'
#
loop_
_entity.id
_entity.type
_entity.pdbx_description
1 polymer ?
#
loop_
_entity_poly.entity_id
_entity_poly.type
_entity_poly.pdbx_seq_one_letter_code
_entity_poly.pdbx_strand_id
1 'polypeptide(L)'
;MTREEVKKLLPIIKAFSEGETIQHLDIINDKWEDVDEFVYHGSVKSYRIKSDSQPKAKYRPFVNTEECWQEMLKHQPFGWVKNNNLYRNILETSDGAILLPSFPGEMFVFSFNKAKEKFTFADGTPFGVKVEE
;
A
#
# COMPACT_ATOMS: atom_id res chain seq x y z
N MET A 1 -1.41 -31.61 -4.34
CA MET A 1 -1.96 -30.33 -3.84
C MET A 1 -3.01 -30.62 -2.77
N THR A 2 -2.95 -29.96 -1.62
CA THR A 2 -3.92 -30.04 -0.54
C THR A 2 -4.98 -28.93 -0.66
N ARG A 3 -6.10 -29.05 0.05
CA ARG A 3 -7.13 -27.99 0.09
C ARG A 3 -6.58 -26.63 0.56
N GLU A 4 -5.63 -26.65 1.50
CA GLU A 4 -4.98 -25.44 2.00
C GLU A 4 -4.01 -24.81 0.98
N GLU A 5 -3.35 -25.63 0.15
CA GLU A 5 -2.54 -25.13 -0.96
C GLU A 5 -3.42 -24.49 -2.05
N VAL A 6 -4.57 -25.10 -2.37
CA VAL A 6 -5.53 -24.53 -3.33
C VAL A 6 -6.02 -23.15 -2.87
N LYS A 7 -6.35 -22.98 -1.57
CA LYS A 7 -6.76 -21.68 -1.00
C LYS A 7 -5.71 -20.59 -1.20
N LYS A 8 -4.42 -20.93 -1.17
CA LYS A 8 -3.32 -19.99 -1.38
C LYS A 8 -3.11 -19.67 -2.86
N LEU A 9 -3.46 -20.59 -3.76
CA LEU A 9 -3.36 -20.42 -5.20
C LEU A 9 -4.53 -19.61 -5.79
N LEU A 10 -5.71 -19.71 -5.17
CA LEU A 10 -6.95 -19.04 -5.57
C LEU A 10 -6.79 -17.53 -5.85
N PRO A 11 -6.14 -16.73 -4.98
CA PRO A 11 -5.90 -15.30 -5.25
C PRO A 11 -5.06 -15.06 -6.51
N ILE A 12 -4.09 -15.92 -6.79
CA ILE A 12 -3.19 -15.80 -7.96
C ILE A 12 -3.94 -16.12 -9.25
N ILE A 13 -4.76 -17.18 -9.23
CA ILE A 13 -5.61 -17.56 -10.37
C ILE A 13 -6.62 -16.45 -10.66
N LYS A 14 -7.23 -15.89 -9.61
CA LYS A 14 -8.17 -14.78 -9.74
C LYS A 14 -7.49 -13.56 -10.38
N ALA A 15 -6.33 -13.15 -9.87
CA ALA A 15 -5.54 -12.05 -10.42
C ALA A 15 -5.20 -12.27 -11.91
N PHE A 16 -4.77 -13.49 -12.26
CA PHE A 16 -4.52 -13.87 -13.66
C PHE A 16 -5.77 -13.74 -14.53
N SER A 17 -6.93 -14.20 -14.04
CA SER A 17 -8.21 -14.07 -14.77
C SER A 17 -8.70 -12.63 -14.92
N GLU A 18 -8.29 -11.75 -14.00
CA GLU A 18 -8.60 -10.32 -14.01
C GLU A 18 -7.61 -9.50 -14.85
N GLY A 19 -6.62 -10.15 -15.48
CA GLY A 19 -5.62 -9.52 -16.35
C GLY A 19 -4.42 -8.94 -15.61
N GLU A 20 -4.25 -9.22 -14.33
CA GLU A 20 -3.04 -8.83 -13.59
C GLU A 20 -1.84 -9.68 -14.04
N THR A 21 -0.68 -9.04 -14.21
CA THR A 21 0.58 -9.77 -14.43
C THR A 21 0.94 -10.55 -13.18
N ILE A 22 1.08 -11.87 -13.31
CA ILE A 22 1.63 -12.74 -12.28
C ILE A 22 3.06 -13.12 -12.67
N GLN A 23 3.84 -13.57 -11.69
CA GLN A 23 5.19 -14.06 -11.90
C GLN A 23 5.39 -15.45 -11.31
N HIS A 24 6.23 -16.23 -11.97
CA HIS A 24 6.76 -17.50 -11.49
C HIS A 24 8.24 -17.36 -11.10
N LEU A 25 8.66 -18.03 -10.03
CA LEU A 25 10.06 -18.07 -9.60
C LEU A 25 10.82 -19.14 -10.39
N ASP A 26 11.73 -18.71 -11.26
CA ASP A 26 12.80 -19.56 -11.75
C ASP A 26 13.78 -19.83 -10.61
N ILE A 27 13.69 -21.04 -10.04
CA ILE A 27 14.50 -21.51 -8.91
C ILE A 27 15.98 -21.63 -9.31
N ILE A 28 16.30 -21.90 -10.58
CA ILE A 28 17.67 -22.09 -11.04
C ILE A 28 18.39 -20.74 -11.08
N ASN A 29 17.72 -19.72 -11.61
CA ASN A 29 18.29 -18.39 -11.78
C ASN A 29 17.96 -17.41 -10.65
N ASP A 30 17.15 -17.83 -9.67
CA ASP A 30 16.61 -17.01 -8.58
C ASP A 30 15.94 -15.72 -9.08
N LYS A 31 15.13 -15.84 -10.13
CA LYS A 31 14.48 -14.72 -10.82
C LYS A 31 12.98 -14.92 -10.95
N TRP A 32 12.25 -13.82 -10.89
CA TRP A 32 10.82 -13.81 -11.13
C TRP A 32 10.54 -13.44 -12.58
N GLU A 33 9.80 -14.30 -13.27
CA GLU A 33 9.47 -14.17 -14.69
C GLU A 33 7.96 -14.02 -14.85
N ASP A 34 7.54 -13.13 -15.75
CA ASP A 34 6.12 -12.92 -16.03
C ASP A 34 5.52 -14.18 -16.67
N VAL A 35 4.29 -14.52 -16.31
CA VAL A 35 3.61 -15.72 -16.79
C VAL A 35 2.55 -15.32 -17.81
N ASP A 36 2.76 -15.72 -19.06
CA ASP A 36 1.78 -15.54 -20.13
C ASP A 36 0.72 -16.65 -20.13
N GLU A 37 1.11 -17.88 -19.77
CA GLU A 37 0.22 -19.05 -19.65
C GLU A 37 0.34 -19.70 -18.27
N PHE A 38 -0.79 -19.84 -17.57
CA PHE A 38 -0.80 -20.41 -16.23
C PHE A 38 -0.61 -21.94 -16.25
N VAL A 39 0.63 -22.39 -16.06
CA VAL A 39 0.97 -23.80 -15.84
C VAL A 39 1.40 -23.99 -14.39
N TYR A 40 0.79 -24.94 -13.67
CA TYR A 40 1.12 -25.21 -12.27
C TYR A 40 2.33 -26.16 -12.13
N HIS A 41 3.44 -25.65 -11.57
CA HIS A 41 4.72 -26.36 -11.41
C HIS A 41 4.92 -27.00 -10.02
N GLY A 42 3.83 -27.34 -9.33
CA GLY A 42 3.89 -28.15 -8.11
C GLY A 42 3.99 -27.36 -6.79
N SER A 43 4.37 -26.08 -6.82
CA SER A 43 4.51 -25.24 -5.62
C SER A 43 3.79 -23.91 -5.75
N VAL A 44 2.82 -23.66 -4.87
CA VAL A 44 2.12 -22.36 -4.77
C VAL A 44 3.08 -21.22 -4.40
N LYS A 45 4.15 -21.51 -3.67
CA LYS A 45 5.16 -20.51 -3.27
C LYS A 45 5.98 -19.99 -4.45
N SER A 46 5.96 -20.71 -5.57
CA SER A 46 6.67 -20.32 -6.79
C SER A 46 5.88 -19.31 -7.61
N TYR A 47 4.72 -18.82 -7.14
CA TYR A 47 3.92 -17.83 -7.84
C TYR A 47 3.69 -16.61 -6.96
N ARG A 48 3.64 -15.43 -7.59
CA ARG A 48 3.20 -14.19 -6.97
C ARG A 48 2.47 -13.32 -7.98
N ILE A 49 1.65 -12.41 -7.50
CA ILE A 49 1.20 -11.27 -8.30
C ILE A 49 2.38 -10.31 -8.40
N LYS A 50 2.75 -9.86 -9.61
CA LYS A 50 3.82 -8.87 -9.76
C LYS A 50 3.36 -7.58 -9.08
N SER A 51 4.23 -7.00 -8.26
CA SER A 51 3.88 -5.87 -7.39
C SER A 51 3.38 -4.63 -8.16
N ASP A 52 3.73 -4.54 -9.45
CA ASP A 52 3.34 -3.44 -10.32
C ASP A 52 1.99 -3.66 -11.05
N SER A 53 1.44 -4.87 -11.05
CA SER A 53 0.19 -5.24 -11.72
C SER A 53 -1.04 -5.14 -10.84
N GLN A 54 -0.88 -4.98 -9.52
CA GLN A 54 -2.00 -4.53 -8.70
C GLN A 54 -2.38 -3.12 -9.17
N PRO A 55 -3.66 -2.84 -9.46
CA PRO A 55 -4.09 -1.47 -9.68
C PRO A 55 -3.69 -0.66 -8.44
N LYS A 56 -2.67 0.19 -8.60
CA LYS A 56 -2.27 1.14 -7.56
C LYS A 56 -3.46 2.04 -7.38
N ALA A 57 -4.29 1.73 -6.38
CA ALA A 57 -5.43 2.56 -6.03
C ALA A 57 -4.96 4.02 -6.02
N LYS A 58 -5.61 4.86 -6.83
CA LYS A 58 -5.16 6.24 -6.97
C LYS A 58 -5.59 6.97 -5.71
N TYR A 59 -4.63 7.41 -4.91
CA TYR A 59 -4.92 8.26 -3.76
C TYR A 59 -4.84 9.72 -4.20
N ARG A 60 -5.75 10.55 -3.70
CA ARG A 60 -5.67 12.01 -3.83
C ARG A 60 -5.39 12.65 -2.47
N PRO A 61 -4.80 13.86 -2.44
CA PRO A 61 -4.71 14.63 -1.20
C PRO A 61 -6.10 14.90 -0.62
N PHE A 62 -6.15 15.23 0.67
CA PHE A 62 -7.35 15.76 1.31
C PHE A 62 -7.68 17.15 0.76
N VAL A 63 -8.97 17.47 0.64
CA VAL A 63 -9.42 18.81 0.21
C VAL A 63 -9.49 19.81 1.36
N ASN A 64 -9.72 19.33 2.58
CA ASN A 64 -9.82 20.16 3.77
C ASN A 64 -9.52 19.36 5.05
N THR A 65 -9.45 20.07 6.18
CA THR A 65 -9.16 19.50 7.51
C THR A 65 -10.18 18.45 7.94
N GLU A 66 -11.47 18.67 7.68
CA GLU A 66 -12.53 17.74 8.06
C GLU A 66 -12.37 16.39 7.34
N GLU A 67 -12.09 16.40 6.04
CA GLU A 67 -11.84 15.18 5.28
C GLU A 67 -10.62 14.42 5.80
N CYS A 68 -9.53 15.15 6.12
CA CYS A 68 -8.35 14.57 6.73
C CYS A 68 -8.66 13.92 8.10
N TRP A 69 -9.44 14.62 8.93
CA TRP A 69 -9.85 14.12 10.25
C TRP A 69 -10.70 12.86 10.15
N GLN A 70 -11.73 12.88 9.29
CA GLN A 70 -12.61 11.73 9.07
C GLN A 70 -11.87 10.52 8.49
N GLU A 71 -10.89 10.74 7.60
CA GLU A 71 -10.06 9.63 7.11
C GLU A 71 -9.17 9.06 8.22
N MET A 72 -8.52 9.90 9.03
CA MET A 72 -7.68 9.45 10.15
C MET A 72 -8.43 8.57 11.15
N LEU A 73 -9.73 8.80 11.38
CA LEU A 73 -10.56 7.98 12.26
C LEU A 73 -10.70 6.52 11.79
N LYS A 74 -10.48 6.26 10.49
CA LYS A 74 -10.53 4.91 9.90
C LYS A 74 -9.24 4.12 10.12
N HIS A 75 -8.14 4.78 10.49
CA HIS A 75 -6.81 4.21 10.56
C HIS A 75 -6.36 4.00 12.00
N GLN A 76 -5.57 2.93 12.23
CA GLN A 76 -5.02 2.61 13.55
C GLN A 76 -3.49 2.43 13.49
N PRO A 77 -2.74 2.97 14.47
CA PRO A 77 -3.20 3.89 15.52
C PRO A 77 -3.60 5.27 14.98
N PHE A 78 -4.62 5.88 15.61
CA PHE A 78 -5.17 7.18 15.21
C PHE A 78 -4.10 8.28 15.09
N GLY A 79 -4.10 8.99 13.96
CA GLY A 79 -3.21 10.13 13.71
C GLY A 79 -1.73 9.78 13.52
N TRP A 80 -1.36 8.50 13.44
CA TRP A 80 0.02 8.09 13.19
C TRP A 80 0.30 7.87 11.72
N VAL A 81 1.43 8.44 11.29
CA VAL A 81 1.97 8.30 9.94
C VAL A 81 3.39 7.76 9.99
N LYS A 82 3.81 7.11 8.90
CA LYS A 82 5.17 6.60 8.74
C LYS A 82 5.78 7.00 7.40
N ASN A 83 7.09 7.19 7.44
CA ASN A 83 7.96 7.29 6.27
C ASN A 83 9.22 6.47 6.59
N ASN A 84 9.49 5.44 5.80
CA ASN A 84 10.53 4.45 6.08
C ASN A 84 10.37 3.88 7.51
N ASN A 85 11.42 3.94 8.33
CA ASN A 85 11.42 3.46 9.71
C ASN A 85 11.03 4.55 10.73
N LEU A 86 10.53 5.71 10.28
CA LEU A 86 10.15 6.82 11.14
C LEU A 86 8.64 6.87 11.32
N TYR A 87 8.18 6.74 12.56
CA TYR A 87 6.79 6.90 12.97
C TYR A 87 6.61 8.25 13.65
N ARG A 88 5.58 8.99 13.24
CA ARG A 88 5.25 10.30 13.81
C ARG A 88 3.75 10.40 14.03
N ASN A 89 3.36 11.04 15.12
CA ASN A 89 1.97 11.40 15.37
C ASN A 89 1.71 12.81 14.83
N ILE A 90 0.59 12.98 14.12
CA ILE A 90 0.10 14.27 13.65
C ILE A 90 -0.37 15.05 14.86
N LEU A 91 0.27 16.19 15.13
CA LEU A 91 -0.06 17.04 16.27
C LEU A 91 -1.19 18.02 15.95
N GLU A 92 -1.28 18.44 14.69
CA GLU A 92 -2.32 19.34 14.19
C GLU A 92 -2.63 19.01 12.73
N THR A 93 -3.90 19.16 12.36
CA THR A 93 -4.34 19.27 10.97
C THR A 93 -5.12 20.57 10.82
N SER A 94 -4.74 21.41 9.87
CA SER A 94 -5.31 22.75 9.68
C SER A 94 -5.09 23.21 8.24
N ASP A 95 -6.07 23.95 7.70
CA ASP A 95 -6.03 24.66 6.40
C ASP A 95 -5.17 24.00 5.30
N GLY A 96 -5.48 22.74 4.95
CA GLY A 96 -4.78 22.05 3.86
C GLY A 96 -3.43 21.42 4.22
N ALA A 97 -3.07 21.33 5.51
CA ALA A 97 -1.79 20.87 5.98
C ALA A 97 -1.86 20.07 7.30
N ILE A 98 -0.76 19.37 7.61
CA ILE A 98 -0.51 18.71 8.89
C ILE A 98 0.78 19.23 9.53
N LEU A 99 0.81 19.24 10.85
CA LEU A 99 1.98 19.56 11.66
C LEU A 99 2.56 18.29 12.26
N LEU A 100 3.84 18.04 11.99
CA LEU A 100 4.57 16.88 12.47
C LEU A 100 5.81 17.30 13.26
N PRO A 101 6.08 16.67 14.41
CA PRO A 101 7.34 16.89 15.11
C PRO A 101 8.48 16.18 14.38
N SER A 102 9.69 16.67 14.61
CA SER A 102 10.95 16.03 14.25
C SER A 102 11.88 16.04 15.44
N PHE A 103 12.76 15.06 15.49
CA PHE A 103 13.80 15.00 16.49
C PHE A 103 15.08 15.68 15.95
N PRO A 104 15.72 16.60 16.70
CA PRO A 104 15.41 17.02 18.07
C PRO A 104 14.59 18.34 18.15
N GLY A 105 13.27 18.24 18.29
CA GLY A 105 12.38 19.33 18.72
C GLY A 105 11.86 20.29 17.63
N GLU A 106 12.18 20.07 16.36
CA GLU A 106 11.67 20.90 15.27
C GLU A 106 10.23 20.51 14.89
N MET A 107 9.48 21.48 14.37
CA MET A 107 8.11 21.27 13.90
C MET A 107 8.04 21.54 12.39
N PHE A 108 7.46 20.59 11.65
CA PHE A 108 7.34 20.68 10.20
C PHE A 108 5.89 20.71 9.76
N VAL A 109 5.54 21.72 8.96
CA VAL A 109 4.25 21.81 8.28
C VAL A 109 4.37 21.15 6.90
N PHE A 110 3.48 20.20 6.63
CA PHE A 110 3.35 19.57 5.32
C PHE A 110 1.95 19.85 4.77
N SER A 111 1.86 20.47 3.59
CA SER A 111 0.58 20.49 2.86
C SER A 111 0.12 19.06 2.56
N PHE A 112 -1.18 18.84 2.42
CA PHE A 112 -1.73 17.50 2.15
C PHE A 112 -1.15 16.85 0.89
N ASN A 113 -0.83 17.65 -0.14
CA ASN A 113 -0.11 17.18 -1.33
C ASN A 113 1.26 16.59 -0.97
N LYS A 114 2.09 17.37 -0.26
CA LYS A 114 3.43 16.91 0.15
C LYS A 114 3.35 15.75 1.15
N ALA A 115 2.34 15.76 2.01
CA ALA A 115 2.13 14.69 2.98
C ALA A 115 1.77 13.37 2.30
N LYS A 116 0.85 13.39 1.32
CA LYS A 116 0.50 12.21 0.51
C LYS A 116 1.72 11.58 -0.15
N GLU A 117 2.60 12.39 -0.74
CA GLU A 117 3.78 11.90 -1.44
C GLU A 117 4.82 11.27 -0.50
N LYS A 118 4.86 11.73 0.76
CA LYS A 118 5.91 11.36 1.72
C LYS A 118 5.47 10.33 2.75
N PHE A 119 4.19 10.20 3.02
CA PHE A 119 3.70 9.46 4.17
C PHE A 119 2.70 8.38 3.79
N THR A 120 2.68 7.34 4.60
CA THR A 120 1.59 6.37 4.71
C THR A 120 1.04 6.45 6.13
N PHE A 121 -0.20 6.04 6.34
CA PHE A 121 -0.71 5.76 7.67
C PHE A 121 0.10 4.62 8.30
N ALA A 122 0.09 4.53 9.63
CA ALA A 122 0.85 3.50 10.34
C ALA A 122 0.47 2.07 9.93
N ASP A 123 -0.80 1.84 9.60
CA ASP A 123 -1.32 0.57 9.05
C ASP A 123 -0.80 0.22 7.64
N GLY A 124 -0.11 1.14 6.97
CA GLY A 124 0.47 0.95 5.64
C GLY A 124 -0.35 1.50 4.49
N THR A 125 -1.55 2.02 4.74
CA THR A 125 -2.36 2.66 3.70
C THR A 125 -1.71 3.98 3.26
N PRO A 126 -1.66 4.31 1.95
CA PRO A 126 -1.18 5.63 1.50
C PRO A 126 -1.94 6.78 2.16
N PHE A 127 -1.22 7.85 2.51
CA PHE A 127 -1.85 9.00 3.15
C PHE A 127 -2.68 9.78 2.12
N GLY A 128 -3.99 9.78 2.27
CA GLY A 128 -4.92 10.45 1.35
C GLY A 128 -6.24 9.71 1.24
N VAL A 129 -7.10 10.18 0.35
CA VAL A 129 -8.39 9.52 0.06
C VAL A 129 -8.22 8.61 -1.14
N LYS A 130 -8.65 7.35 -1.00
CA LYS A 130 -8.72 6.41 -2.10
C LYS A 130 -9.76 6.90 -3.12
N VAL A 131 -9.34 7.07 -4.37
CA VAL A 131 -10.24 7.32 -5.50
C VAL A 131 -10.60 5.95 -6.07
N GLU A 132 -11.87 5.59 -5.95
CA GLU A 132 -12.43 4.44 -6.67
C GLU A 132 -12.65 4.86 -8.12
N GLU A 133 -12.25 4.00 -9.07
CA GLU A 133 -12.53 4.18 -10.51
C GLU A 133 -13.96 3.77 -10.84
#